data_AF-A0A3R9SII7-F1
#
_entry.id   AF-A0A3R9SII7-F1
#
_cell.length_a   1.000
_cell.length_b   1.000
_cell.length_c   1.000
_cell.angle_alpha   90.00
_cell.angle_beta   90.00
_cell.angle_gamma   90.00
#
_symmetry.space_group_name_H-M   'P 1'
#
loop_
_entity.id
_entity.type
_entity.pdbx_description
1 polymer ?
#
loop_
_entity_poly.entity_id
_entity_poly.type
_entity_poly.pdbx_seq_one_letter_code
_entity_poly.pdbx_strand_id
1 'polypeptide(L)'
;MQLNELALFRQQAFVAGKWCDADHQQTSEILNPATLEIIGTVPNMGKAEAKRAIEAAKEAWPLWKNKTAKDRSIILKKWFDLIISNADELAFILTSEQGKPLAEAKGEILYAASFIEWFAEEAKRVYGDIIPSPYPDARIVVNKQPIGVVAAITPWNFPAAMITRKVAPALAAGCPCIVKPAPETPFTALALVDLAVQAGVPAEIFSVITGDAVHIGDAIFESDVVRKFTFTGSTPVGKMLLERSAKTLKKVSLELGGNAPFIVFDDADLDAAIEGALIAKFRNAGQTCVCVNRFLVQAGIYEKFIAALSQKIQNFNIGNG
;
A
#
# COMPACT_ATOMS: atom_id res chain seq x y z
N MET A 1 8.06 -11.25 -21.39
CA MET A 1 6.72 -10.62 -21.35
C MET A 1 6.86 -9.22 -21.91
N GLN A 2 5.90 -8.73 -22.69
CA GLN A 2 5.83 -7.31 -23.06
C GLN A 2 4.67 -6.67 -22.31
N LEU A 3 4.89 -5.51 -21.66
CA LEU A 3 3.86 -4.87 -20.81
C LEU A 3 2.54 -4.66 -21.53
N ASN A 4 2.57 -4.22 -22.80
CA ASN A 4 1.38 -3.95 -23.60
C ASN A 4 0.54 -5.21 -23.94
N GLU A 5 1.09 -6.40 -23.75
CA GLU A 5 0.39 -7.68 -23.97
C GLU A 5 -0.25 -8.22 -22.68
N LEU A 6 0.05 -7.61 -21.53
CA LEU A 6 -0.44 -8.04 -20.22
C LEU A 6 -1.87 -7.52 -19.98
N ALA A 7 -2.78 -8.41 -19.60
CA ALA A 7 -4.18 -8.08 -19.40
C ALA A 7 -4.41 -7.09 -18.25
N LEU A 8 -3.55 -7.11 -17.23
CA LEU A 8 -3.60 -6.25 -16.07
C LEU A 8 -2.85 -4.93 -16.25
N PHE A 9 -2.14 -4.74 -17.37
CA PHE A 9 -1.46 -3.49 -17.64
C PHE A 9 -2.46 -2.41 -18.08
N ARG A 10 -2.72 -1.46 -17.18
CA ARG A 10 -3.70 -0.38 -17.35
C ARG A 10 -3.01 0.97 -17.34
N GLN A 11 -3.31 1.79 -18.33
CA GLN A 11 -2.79 3.16 -18.48
C GLN A 11 -3.83 4.25 -18.19
N GLN A 12 -5.03 3.87 -17.72
CA GLN A 12 -6.07 4.79 -17.26
C GLN A 12 -6.18 4.69 -15.74
N ALA A 13 -6.64 5.76 -15.08
CA ALA A 13 -6.98 5.71 -13.67
C ALA A 13 -8.34 5.04 -13.47
N PHE A 14 -8.62 4.52 -12.27
CA PHE A 14 -9.89 3.92 -11.93
C PHE A 14 -10.65 4.80 -10.93
N VAL A 15 -11.61 5.58 -11.41
CA VAL A 15 -12.28 6.63 -10.65
C VAL A 15 -13.78 6.42 -10.70
N ALA A 16 -14.43 6.38 -9.53
CA ALA A 16 -15.88 6.25 -9.43
C ALA A 16 -16.44 5.06 -10.27
N GLY A 17 -15.74 3.93 -10.21
CA GLY A 17 -16.12 2.70 -10.90
C GLY A 17 -15.83 2.64 -12.40
N LYS A 18 -15.06 3.59 -12.94
CA LYS A 18 -14.76 3.65 -14.37
C LYS A 18 -13.26 3.83 -14.60
N TRP A 19 -12.77 3.18 -15.65
CA TRP A 19 -11.49 3.53 -16.27
C TRP A 19 -11.64 4.84 -17.01
N CYS A 20 -10.86 5.85 -16.68
CA CYS A 20 -10.93 7.14 -17.35
C CYS A 20 -9.60 7.90 -17.36
N ASP A 21 -9.47 8.79 -18.34
CA ASP A 21 -8.39 9.76 -18.46
C ASP A 21 -8.66 11.02 -17.60
N ALA A 22 -7.67 11.90 -17.49
CA ALA A 22 -7.82 13.18 -16.82
C ALA A 22 -8.75 14.09 -17.63
N ASP A 23 -9.52 14.96 -16.97
CA ASP A 23 -10.49 15.83 -17.66
C ASP A 23 -9.79 16.74 -18.68
N HIS A 24 -8.60 17.20 -18.33
CA HIS A 24 -7.74 18.03 -19.20
C HIS A 24 -6.80 17.21 -20.10
N GLN A 25 -6.98 15.89 -20.19
CA GLN A 25 -6.25 14.98 -21.09
C GLN A 25 -4.71 14.96 -20.92
N GLN A 26 -4.18 15.50 -19.82
CA GLN A 26 -2.74 15.41 -19.57
C GLN A 26 -2.41 14.07 -18.92
N THR A 27 -1.23 13.57 -19.24
CA THR A 27 -0.69 12.32 -18.70
C THR A 27 0.69 12.57 -18.08
N SER A 28 1.15 11.59 -17.32
CA SER A 28 2.52 11.50 -16.81
C SER A 28 3.17 10.25 -17.37
N GLU A 29 4.39 10.40 -17.86
CA GLU A 29 5.20 9.28 -18.35
C GLU A 29 5.76 8.48 -17.18
N ILE A 30 5.74 7.16 -17.32
CA ILE A 30 6.33 6.23 -16.36
C ILE A 30 7.54 5.61 -17.03
N LEU A 31 8.68 5.67 -16.36
CA LEU A 31 9.96 5.19 -16.87
C LEU A 31 10.32 3.86 -16.21
N ASN A 32 10.93 2.96 -16.99
CA ASN A 32 11.66 1.85 -16.40
C ASN A 32 12.95 2.40 -15.76
N PRO A 33 13.17 2.25 -14.45
CA PRO A 33 14.33 2.85 -13.80
C PRO A 33 15.68 2.20 -14.19
N ALA A 34 15.67 1.00 -14.77
CA ALA A 34 16.88 0.33 -15.24
C ALA A 34 17.31 0.79 -16.65
N THR A 35 16.37 1.22 -17.50
CA THR A 35 16.66 1.61 -18.91
C THR A 35 16.37 3.07 -19.22
N LEU A 36 15.60 3.75 -18.36
CA LEU A 36 15.03 5.09 -18.57
C LEU A 36 14.06 5.19 -19.75
N GLU A 37 13.65 4.06 -20.33
CA GLU A 37 12.65 4.03 -21.39
C GLU A 37 11.25 4.24 -20.83
N ILE A 38 10.40 4.93 -21.59
CA ILE A 38 8.99 5.10 -21.26
C ILE A 38 8.29 3.75 -21.43
N ILE A 39 7.73 3.23 -20.34
CA ILE A 39 6.98 1.97 -20.35
C ILE A 39 5.46 2.17 -20.50
N GLY A 40 5.00 3.40 -20.33
CA GLY A 40 3.60 3.79 -20.51
C GLY A 40 3.33 5.16 -19.92
N THR A 41 2.05 5.53 -19.92
CA THR A 41 1.58 6.77 -19.31
C THR A 41 0.39 6.51 -18.40
N VAL A 42 0.15 7.41 -17.45
CA VAL A 42 -1.07 7.44 -16.64
C VAL A 42 -1.68 8.84 -16.63
N PRO A 43 -2.99 8.99 -16.37
CA PRO A 43 -3.61 10.30 -16.28
C PRO A 43 -3.00 11.16 -15.18
N ASN A 44 -2.75 12.43 -15.47
CA ASN A 44 -2.33 13.40 -14.48
C ASN A 44 -3.56 14.10 -13.88
N MET A 45 -4.33 13.41 -13.03
CA MET A 45 -5.58 13.95 -12.49
C MET A 45 -5.34 14.98 -11.38
N GLY A 46 -6.38 15.78 -11.12
CA GLY A 46 -6.36 16.79 -10.07
C GLY A 46 -7.54 16.72 -9.12
N LYS A 47 -7.96 17.90 -8.67
CA LYS A 47 -8.96 18.07 -7.60
C LYS A 47 -10.36 17.63 -8.02
N ALA A 48 -10.73 17.77 -9.29
CA ALA A 48 -12.09 17.50 -9.77
C ALA A 48 -12.38 15.98 -9.82
N GLU A 49 -11.46 15.21 -10.38
CA GLU A 49 -11.48 13.75 -10.41
C GLU A 49 -11.51 13.17 -8.99
N ALA A 50 -10.68 13.71 -8.10
CA ALA A 50 -10.65 13.31 -6.69
C ALA A 50 -11.98 13.57 -5.98
N LYS A 51 -12.64 14.72 -6.24
CA LYS A 51 -13.99 14.99 -5.72
C LYS A 51 -15.02 13.99 -6.24
N ARG A 52 -14.95 13.59 -7.52
CA ARG A 52 -15.86 12.56 -8.07
C ARG A 52 -15.68 11.20 -7.41
N ALA A 53 -14.43 10.77 -7.18
CA ALA A 53 -14.17 9.54 -6.44
C ALA A 53 -14.74 9.59 -5.00
N ILE A 54 -14.59 10.72 -4.32
CA ILE A 54 -15.10 10.93 -2.96
C ILE A 54 -16.62 10.84 -2.91
N GLU A 55 -17.32 11.50 -3.83
CA GLU A 55 -18.79 11.48 -3.84
C GLU A 55 -19.32 10.09 -4.22
N ALA A 56 -18.76 9.45 -5.25
CA ALA A 56 -19.14 8.09 -5.62
C ALA A 56 -18.93 7.09 -4.47
N ALA A 57 -17.80 7.18 -3.78
CA ALA A 57 -17.51 6.33 -2.63
C ALA A 57 -18.53 6.52 -1.49
N LYS A 58 -18.98 7.76 -1.26
CA LYS A 58 -20.01 8.08 -0.26
C LYS A 58 -21.38 7.55 -0.65
N GLU A 59 -21.80 7.79 -1.89
CA GLU A 59 -23.09 7.34 -2.43
C GLU A 59 -23.19 5.81 -2.45
N ALA A 60 -22.12 5.12 -2.83
CA ALA A 60 -22.07 3.66 -2.90
C ALA A 60 -21.79 3.00 -1.54
N TRP A 61 -21.38 3.74 -0.51
CA TRP A 61 -21.01 3.16 0.79
C TRP A 61 -22.08 2.23 1.40
N PRO A 62 -23.40 2.55 1.36
CA PRO A 62 -24.46 1.64 1.79
C PRO A 62 -24.40 0.25 1.15
N LEU A 63 -24.00 0.14 -0.12
CA LEU A 63 -23.89 -1.15 -0.83
C LEU A 63 -22.82 -2.06 -0.23
N TRP A 64 -21.85 -1.49 0.48
CA TRP A 64 -20.74 -2.21 1.08
C TRP A 64 -20.88 -2.40 2.58
N LYS A 65 -21.20 -1.33 3.32
CA LYS A 65 -21.31 -1.41 4.79
C LYS A 65 -22.47 -2.29 5.26
N ASN A 66 -23.53 -2.40 4.45
CA ASN A 66 -24.70 -3.23 4.77
C ASN A 66 -24.50 -4.71 4.42
N LYS A 67 -23.42 -5.08 3.70
CA LYS A 67 -23.05 -6.50 3.55
C LYS A 67 -22.66 -7.09 4.89
N THR A 68 -22.91 -8.38 5.08
CA THR A 68 -22.39 -9.06 6.27
C THR A 68 -20.86 -9.11 6.21
N ALA A 69 -20.24 -9.26 7.38
CA ALA A 69 -18.80 -9.52 7.45
C ALA A 69 -18.38 -10.75 6.63
N LYS A 70 -19.24 -11.78 6.56
CA LYS A 70 -19.00 -12.99 5.77
C LYS A 70 -18.98 -12.70 4.27
N ASP A 71 -19.93 -11.90 3.76
CA ASP A 71 -19.98 -11.57 2.34
C ASP A 71 -18.75 -10.76 1.91
N ARG A 72 -18.34 -9.78 2.73
CA ARG A 72 -17.09 -9.04 2.49
C ARG A 72 -15.87 -9.96 2.54
N SER A 73 -15.82 -10.88 3.50
CA SER A 73 -14.76 -11.89 3.62
C SER A 73 -14.62 -12.74 2.35
N ILE A 74 -15.74 -13.22 1.79
CA ILE A 74 -15.74 -14.04 0.56
C ILE A 74 -15.18 -13.25 -0.63
N ILE A 75 -15.62 -12.01 -0.81
CA ILE A 75 -15.14 -11.13 -1.89
C ILE A 75 -13.64 -10.86 -1.75
N LEU A 76 -13.17 -10.55 -0.54
CA LEU A 76 -11.75 -10.32 -0.28
C LEU A 76 -10.90 -11.59 -0.49
N LYS A 77 -11.40 -12.78 -0.11
CA LYS A 77 -10.70 -14.04 -0.42
C LYS A 77 -10.60 -14.29 -1.93
N LYS A 78 -11.66 -14.01 -2.70
CA LYS A 78 -11.58 -14.07 -4.16
C LYS A 78 -10.56 -13.08 -4.74
N TRP A 79 -10.43 -11.89 -4.15
CA TRP A 79 -9.40 -10.93 -4.56
C TRP A 79 -7.99 -11.44 -4.26
N PHE A 80 -7.79 -12.03 -3.09
CA PHE A 80 -6.55 -12.75 -2.76
C PHE A 80 -6.24 -13.84 -3.79
N ASP A 81 -7.19 -14.72 -4.09
CA ASP A 81 -7.00 -15.83 -5.05
C ASP A 81 -6.60 -15.30 -6.43
N LEU A 82 -7.24 -14.22 -6.89
CA LEU A 82 -6.93 -13.57 -8.16
C LEU A 82 -5.52 -12.94 -8.19
N ILE A 83 -5.05 -12.39 -7.06
CA ILE A 83 -3.68 -11.87 -6.98
C ILE A 83 -2.68 -13.03 -7.04
N ILE A 84 -2.95 -14.13 -6.32
CA ILE A 84 -2.09 -15.32 -6.35
C ILE A 84 -2.02 -15.91 -7.76
N SER A 85 -3.16 -16.03 -8.46
CA SER A 85 -3.19 -16.59 -9.82
C SER A 85 -2.48 -15.73 -10.86
N ASN A 86 -2.35 -14.42 -10.61
CA ASN A 86 -1.69 -13.47 -11.52
C ASN A 86 -0.35 -12.96 -10.97
N ALA A 87 0.26 -13.68 -10.01
CA ALA A 87 1.43 -13.18 -9.29
C ALA A 87 2.65 -12.89 -10.20
N ASP A 88 2.83 -13.69 -11.27
CA ASP A 88 3.94 -13.50 -12.21
C ASP A 88 3.75 -12.25 -13.08
N GLU A 89 2.53 -12.02 -13.58
CA GLU A 89 2.19 -10.82 -14.36
C GLU A 89 2.31 -9.56 -13.50
N LEU A 90 1.78 -9.58 -12.28
CA LEU A 90 1.89 -8.49 -11.31
C LEU A 90 3.35 -8.21 -10.94
N ALA A 91 4.16 -9.26 -10.73
CA ALA A 91 5.58 -9.10 -10.43
C ALA A 91 6.34 -8.46 -11.59
N PHE A 92 6.01 -8.83 -12.84
CA PHE A 92 6.63 -8.24 -14.01
C PHE A 92 6.27 -6.75 -14.17
N ILE A 93 5.01 -6.37 -13.97
CA ILE A 93 4.57 -4.96 -13.94
C ILE A 93 5.35 -4.20 -12.87
N LEU A 94 5.41 -4.74 -11.66
CA LEU A 94 6.08 -4.12 -10.51
C LEU A 94 7.58 -3.92 -10.76
N THR A 95 8.29 -4.95 -11.22
CA THR A 95 9.71 -4.84 -11.56
C THR A 95 9.94 -3.82 -12.67
N SER A 96 9.05 -3.76 -13.66
CA SER A 96 9.19 -2.83 -14.79
C SER A 96 9.10 -1.36 -14.38
N GLU A 97 8.22 -1.01 -13.43
CA GLU A 97 8.06 0.39 -12.99
C GLU A 97 8.95 0.77 -11.79
N GLN A 98 9.30 -0.18 -10.92
CA GLN A 98 10.01 0.10 -9.67
C GLN A 98 11.49 -0.33 -9.69
N GLY A 99 11.83 -1.36 -10.46
CA GLY A 99 13.21 -1.79 -10.70
C GLY A 99 13.75 -2.89 -9.80
N LYS A 100 13.02 -3.35 -8.77
CA LYS A 100 13.51 -4.47 -7.94
C LYS A 100 13.54 -5.80 -8.71
N PRO A 101 14.40 -6.74 -8.29
CA PRO A 101 14.48 -8.04 -8.95
C PRO A 101 13.16 -8.78 -9.02
N LEU A 102 12.93 -9.51 -10.12
CA LEU A 102 11.64 -10.20 -10.35
C LEU A 102 11.25 -11.15 -9.20
N ALA A 103 12.24 -11.82 -8.61
CA ALA A 103 12.02 -12.68 -7.45
C ALA A 103 11.57 -11.87 -6.20
N GLU A 104 12.14 -10.70 -5.96
CA GLU A 104 11.71 -9.81 -4.88
C GLU A 104 10.31 -9.23 -5.15
N ALA A 105 10.02 -8.88 -6.40
CA ALA A 105 8.69 -8.43 -6.82
C ALA A 105 7.64 -9.49 -6.57
N LYS A 106 7.88 -10.75 -6.98
CA LYS A 106 6.98 -11.87 -6.72
C LYS A 106 6.80 -12.10 -5.22
N GLY A 107 7.88 -12.04 -4.45
CA GLY A 107 7.83 -12.09 -2.99
C GLY A 107 6.96 -10.97 -2.39
N GLU A 108 7.03 -9.76 -2.95
CA GLU A 108 6.14 -8.67 -2.56
C GLU A 108 4.69 -8.94 -2.95
N ILE A 109 4.39 -9.44 -4.15
CA ILE A 109 3.00 -9.71 -4.55
C ILE A 109 2.35 -10.73 -3.60
N LEU A 110 3.06 -11.79 -3.24
CA LEU A 110 2.58 -12.78 -2.27
C LEU A 110 2.41 -12.17 -0.87
N TYR A 111 3.37 -11.34 -0.44
CA TYR A 111 3.25 -10.60 0.82
C TYR A 111 2.06 -9.62 0.81
N ALA A 112 1.82 -8.93 -0.29
CA ALA A 112 0.70 -8.03 -0.48
C ALA A 112 -0.64 -8.80 -0.41
N ALA A 113 -0.72 -9.95 -1.05
CA ALA A 113 -1.88 -10.84 -1.03
C ALA A 113 -2.21 -11.32 0.40
N SER A 114 -1.18 -11.63 1.21
CA SER A 114 -1.38 -12.10 2.59
C SER A 114 -2.16 -11.11 3.47
N PHE A 115 -2.05 -9.80 3.23
CA PHE A 115 -2.87 -8.81 3.94
C PHE A 115 -4.34 -8.90 3.58
N ILE A 116 -4.65 -9.18 2.31
CA ILE A 116 -6.04 -9.34 1.85
C ILE A 116 -6.65 -10.58 2.47
N GLU A 117 -5.92 -11.70 2.44
CA GLU A 117 -6.35 -12.93 3.11
C GLU A 117 -6.59 -12.68 4.60
N TRP A 118 -5.58 -12.15 5.31
CA TRP A 118 -5.67 -11.87 6.74
C TRP A 118 -6.88 -10.98 7.09
N PHE A 119 -7.05 -9.86 6.40
CA PHE A 119 -8.16 -8.95 6.70
C PHE A 119 -9.51 -9.47 6.22
N ALA A 120 -9.56 -10.33 5.20
CA ALA A 120 -10.77 -11.07 4.87
C ALA A 120 -11.23 -11.91 6.07
N GLU A 121 -10.31 -12.50 6.82
CA GLU A 121 -10.62 -13.26 8.02
C GLU A 121 -11.01 -12.36 9.19
N GLU A 122 -10.27 -11.27 9.41
CA GLU A 122 -10.55 -10.31 10.47
C GLU A 122 -11.86 -9.56 10.28
N ALA A 123 -12.38 -9.45 9.05
CA ALA A 123 -13.70 -8.87 8.77
C ALA A 123 -14.80 -9.48 9.67
N LYS A 124 -14.69 -10.78 9.99
CA LYS A 124 -15.67 -11.54 10.80
C LYS A 124 -15.40 -11.50 12.30
N ARG A 125 -14.33 -10.82 12.74
CA ARG A 125 -13.83 -10.82 14.13
C ARG A 125 -13.79 -9.42 14.74
N VAL A 126 -14.61 -8.51 14.22
CA VAL A 126 -14.78 -7.15 14.76
C VAL A 126 -15.69 -7.22 16.00
N TYR A 127 -15.15 -7.73 17.11
CA TYR A 127 -15.89 -7.92 18.36
C TYR A 127 -16.11 -6.60 19.11
N GLY A 128 -17.32 -6.43 19.64
CA GLY A 128 -17.65 -5.42 20.65
C GLY A 128 -17.42 -5.94 22.08
N ASP A 129 -17.89 -5.19 23.06
CA ASP A 129 -17.73 -5.50 24.49
C ASP A 129 -19.04 -5.27 25.25
N ILE A 130 -19.30 -6.09 26.27
CA ILE A 130 -20.35 -5.86 27.27
C ILE A 130 -19.66 -5.64 28.61
N ILE A 131 -19.87 -4.45 29.20
CA ILE A 131 -19.12 -4.00 30.37
C ILE A 131 -20.06 -3.95 31.58
N PRO A 132 -19.66 -4.46 32.77
CA PRO A 132 -20.42 -4.32 34.00
C PRO A 132 -20.78 -2.85 34.28
N SER A 133 -22.06 -2.59 34.51
CA SER A 133 -22.53 -1.24 34.81
C SER A 133 -22.25 -0.89 36.27
N PRO A 134 -21.77 0.34 36.57
CA PRO A 134 -21.71 0.85 37.94
C PRO A 134 -23.10 1.21 38.49
N TYR A 135 -24.13 1.28 37.64
CA TYR A 135 -25.51 1.59 38.00
C TYR A 135 -26.42 0.36 37.83
N PRO A 136 -27.34 0.08 38.77
CA PRO A 136 -28.15 -1.15 38.76
C PRO A 136 -29.16 -1.24 37.60
N ASP A 137 -29.58 -0.10 37.06
CA ASP A 137 -30.60 0.06 36.03
C ASP A 137 -30.04 0.33 34.62
N ALA A 138 -28.72 0.24 34.45
CA ALA A 138 -28.05 0.47 33.16
C ALA A 138 -27.27 -0.74 32.65
N ARG A 139 -26.99 -0.75 31.34
CA ARG A 139 -26.08 -1.69 30.66
C ARG A 139 -25.14 -0.91 29.77
N ILE A 140 -23.88 -1.35 29.71
CA ILE A 140 -22.86 -0.72 28.86
C ILE A 140 -22.49 -1.71 27.76
N VAL A 141 -22.69 -1.29 26.51
CA VAL A 141 -22.36 -2.08 25.31
C VAL A 141 -21.49 -1.23 24.39
N VAL A 142 -20.39 -1.79 23.91
CA VAL A 142 -19.48 -1.17 22.95
C VAL A 142 -19.59 -1.92 21.63
N ASN A 143 -19.86 -1.19 20.55
CA ASN A 143 -19.86 -1.71 19.19
C ASN A 143 -18.79 -1.00 18.35
N LYS A 144 -18.24 -1.71 17.36
CA LYS A 144 -17.23 -1.17 16.42
C LYS A 144 -17.84 -1.13 15.01
N GLN A 145 -17.77 0.04 14.37
CA GLN A 145 -18.39 0.30 13.07
C GLN A 145 -17.39 0.96 12.10
N PRO A 146 -17.56 0.81 10.78
CA PRO A 146 -16.69 1.44 9.79
C PRO A 146 -16.71 2.97 9.93
N ILE A 147 -15.53 3.58 9.83
CA ILE A 147 -15.36 5.01 10.07
C ILE A 147 -15.99 5.88 8.97
N GLY A 148 -16.00 5.41 7.72
CA GLY A 148 -16.39 6.18 6.53
C GLY A 148 -15.43 5.99 5.38
N VAL A 149 -15.43 6.94 4.44
CA VAL A 149 -14.50 6.95 3.31
C VAL A 149 -13.07 7.14 3.83
N VAL A 150 -12.16 6.27 3.37
CA VAL A 150 -10.74 6.27 3.73
C VAL A 150 -9.90 6.69 2.54
N ALA A 151 -9.03 7.67 2.71
CA ALA A 151 -7.99 8.00 1.73
C ALA A 151 -6.67 7.31 2.08
N ALA A 152 -6.03 6.69 1.10
CA ALA A 152 -4.73 6.05 1.22
C ALA A 152 -3.73 6.69 0.25
N ILE A 153 -2.61 7.16 0.77
CA ILE A 153 -1.52 7.71 -0.03
C ILE A 153 -0.31 6.80 0.18
N THR A 154 0.18 6.19 -0.89
CA THR A 154 1.20 5.12 -0.83
C THR A 154 2.49 5.51 -1.55
N PRO A 155 3.66 5.05 -1.06
CA PRO A 155 4.97 5.31 -1.65
C PRO A 155 5.30 4.29 -2.75
N TRP A 156 6.41 4.52 -3.45
CA TRP A 156 6.83 3.72 -4.59
C TRP A 156 7.60 2.44 -4.24
N ASN A 157 8.16 2.34 -3.04
CA ASN A 157 9.12 1.29 -2.73
C ASN A 157 8.52 -0.11 -2.55
N PHE A 158 7.23 -0.18 -2.18
CA PHE A 158 6.44 -1.41 -2.12
C PHE A 158 5.06 -1.12 -2.74
N PRO A 159 4.98 -1.02 -4.07
CA PRO A 159 3.81 -0.47 -4.75
C PRO A 159 2.58 -1.40 -4.65
N ALA A 160 2.76 -2.70 -4.40
CA ALA A 160 1.64 -3.60 -4.11
C ALA A 160 1.31 -3.63 -2.61
N ALA A 161 2.31 -3.93 -1.78
CA ALA A 161 2.06 -4.22 -0.37
C ALA A 161 1.59 -2.98 0.41
N MET A 162 2.02 -1.77 0.04
CA MET A 162 1.53 -0.55 0.69
C MET A 162 0.05 -0.28 0.42
N ILE A 163 -0.46 -0.73 -0.73
CA ILE A 163 -1.87 -0.61 -1.08
C ILE A 163 -2.67 -1.62 -0.28
N THR A 164 -2.32 -2.90 -0.34
CA THR A 164 -3.12 -3.95 0.31
C THR A 164 -3.12 -3.82 1.84
N ARG A 165 -2.01 -3.38 2.45
CA ARG A 165 -1.93 -3.04 3.88
C ARG A 165 -2.92 -1.97 4.34
N LYS A 166 -3.42 -1.15 3.42
CA LYS A 166 -4.35 -0.04 3.71
C LYS A 166 -5.77 -0.34 3.24
N VAL A 167 -5.89 -0.86 2.02
CA VAL A 167 -7.18 -1.15 1.37
C VAL A 167 -7.84 -2.38 1.99
N ALA A 168 -7.09 -3.46 2.25
CA ALA A 168 -7.66 -4.68 2.82
C ALA A 168 -8.35 -4.46 4.18
N PRO A 169 -7.73 -3.80 5.19
CA PRO A 169 -8.43 -3.52 6.45
C PRO A 169 -9.58 -2.54 6.27
N ALA A 170 -9.46 -1.56 5.37
CA ALA A 170 -10.56 -0.61 5.10
C ALA A 170 -11.79 -1.33 4.54
N LEU A 171 -11.61 -2.13 3.48
CA LEU A 171 -12.70 -2.90 2.88
C LEU A 171 -13.27 -3.94 3.85
N ALA A 172 -12.44 -4.66 4.60
CA ALA A 172 -12.87 -5.63 5.60
C ALA A 172 -13.76 -5.01 6.68
N ALA A 173 -13.36 -3.84 7.19
CA ALA A 173 -14.14 -3.07 8.16
C ALA A 173 -15.47 -2.54 7.59
N GLY A 174 -15.61 -2.50 6.25
CA GLY A 174 -16.78 -1.98 5.56
C GLY A 174 -16.63 -0.52 5.10
N CYS A 175 -15.41 -0.04 4.89
CA CYS A 175 -15.12 1.33 4.43
C CYS A 175 -14.79 1.35 2.92
N PRO A 176 -15.27 2.34 2.15
CA PRO A 176 -14.75 2.65 0.82
C PRO A 176 -13.32 3.20 0.92
N CYS A 177 -12.52 3.00 -0.12
CA CYS A 177 -11.13 3.45 -0.16
C CYS A 177 -10.78 4.19 -1.45
N ILE A 178 -10.08 5.31 -1.30
CA ILE A 178 -9.53 6.09 -2.42
C ILE A 178 -8.02 6.08 -2.27
N VAL A 179 -7.33 5.54 -3.27
CA VAL A 179 -5.88 5.38 -3.26
C VAL A 179 -5.25 6.38 -4.23
N LYS A 180 -4.25 7.10 -3.74
CA LYS A 180 -3.30 7.86 -4.58
C LYS A 180 -1.94 7.14 -4.49
N PRO A 181 -1.55 6.35 -5.52
CA PRO A 181 -0.24 5.70 -5.54
C PRO A 181 0.87 6.71 -5.84
N ALA A 182 2.12 6.31 -5.62
CA ALA A 182 3.27 7.13 -5.99
C ALA A 182 3.31 7.33 -7.52
N PRO A 183 3.69 8.53 -8.01
CA PRO A 183 3.67 8.81 -9.44
C PRO A 183 4.67 7.95 -10.22
N GLU A 184 5.71 7.39 -9.57
CA GLU A 184 6.72 6.55 -10.22
C GLU A 184 6.26 5.10 -10.44
N THR A 185 5.26 4.62 -9.68
CA THR A 185 4.86 3.20 -9.68
C THR A 185 3.32 3.00 -9.63
N PRO A 186 2.56 3.62 -10.54
CA PRO A 186 1.10 3.57 -10.52
C PRO A 186 0.52 2.26 -11.07
N PHE A 187 1.20 1.54 -11.96
CA PHE A 187 0.61 0.44 -12.72
C PHE A 187 0.25 -0.75 -11.84
N THR A 188 1.09 -1.06 -10.83
CA THR A 188 0.76 -2.10 -9.85
C THR A 188 -0.54 -1.78 -9.09
N ALA A 189 -0.78 -0.50 -8.78
CA ALA A 189 -2.01 -0.07 -8.12
C ALA A 189 -3.24 -0.28 -9.01
N LEU A 190 -3.10 0.04 -10.29
CA LEU A 190 -4.17 -0.09 -11.29
C LEU A 190 -4.50 -1.57 -11.55
N ALA A 191 -3.49 -2.43 -11.65
CA ALA A 191 -3.68 -3.88 -11.74
C ALA A 191 -4.43 -4.45 -10.53
N LEU A 192 -4.08 -4.00 -9.32
CA LEU A 192 -4.73 -4.46 -8.08
C LEU A 192 -6.21 -4.07 -7.99
N VAL A 193 -6.59 -2.87 -8.43
CA VAL A 193 -8.00 -2.46 -8.44
C VAL A 193 -8.81 -3.19 -9.51
N ASP A 194 -8.20 -3.50 -10.67
CA ASP A 194 -8.85 -4.34 -11.69
C ASP A 194 -9.23 -5.71 -11.10
N LEU A 195 -8.27 -6.38 -10.46
CA LEU A 195 -8.51 -7.66 -9.78
C LEU A 195 -9.53 -7.55 -8.64
N ALA A 196 -9.57 -6.42 -7.92
CA ALA A 196 -10.56 -6.21 -6.86
C ALA A 196 -11.98 -6.14 -7.43
N VAL A 197 -12.17 -5.43 -8.54
CA VAL A 197 -13.48 -5.34 -9.22
C VAL A 197 -13.89 -6.70 -9.78
N GLN A 198 -12.97 -7.44 -10.40
CA GLN A 198 -13.21 -8.81 -10.85
C GLN A 198 -13.57 -9.76 -9.69
N ALA A 199 -13.04 -9.52 -8.49
CA ALA A 199 -13.40 -10.24 -7.28
C ALA A 199 -14.82 -9.92 -6.77
N GLY A 200 -15.44 -8.85 -7.26
CA GLY A 200 -16.78 -8.43 -6.87
C GLY A 200 -16.81 -7.31 -5.82
N VAL A 201 -15.69 -6.62 -5.59
CA VAL A 201 -15.70 -5.32 -4.90
C VAL A 201 -16.51 -4.35 -5.79
N PRO A 202 -17.58 -3.70 -5.27
CA PRO A 202 -18.32 -2.70 -6.04
C PRO A 202 -17.38 -1.64 -6.62
N ALA A 203 -17.57 -1.29 -7.88
CA ALA A 203 -16.62 -0.47 -8.62
C ALA A 203 -16.43 0.92 -7.98
N GLU A 204 -17.47 1.47 -7.39
CA GLU A 204 -17.49 2.80 -6.80
C GLU A 204 -16.82 2.86 -5.41
N ILE A 205 -16.61 1.73 -4.74
CA ILE A 205 -16.05 1.72 -3.37
C ILE A 205 -14.54 1.67 -3.31
N PHE A 206 -13.86 1.39 -4.42
CA PHE A 206 -12.41 1.40 -4.52
C PHE A 206 -11.97 2.19 -5.75
N SER A 207 -11.40 3.37 -5.53
CA SER A 207 -10.81 4.20 -6.61
C SER A 207 -9.29 4.28 -6.48
N VAL A 208 -8.59 4.32 -7.62
CA VAL A 208 -7.16 4.57 -7.74
C VAL A 208 -6.96 5.79 -8.64
N ILE A 209 -6.44 6.88 -8.08
CA ILE A 209 -6.31 8.18 -8.74
C ILE A 209 -4.83 8.51 -8.92
N THR A 210 -4.39 8.65 -10.16
CA THR A 210 -3.02 9.05 -10.53
C THR A 210 -2.97 10.55 -10.82
N GLY A 211 -1.82 11.19 -10.61
CA GLY A 211 -1.62 12.61 -10.93
C GLY A 211 -1.11 13.45 -9.77
N ASP A 212 -1.46 14.73 -9.79
CA ASP A 212 -0.89 15.76 -8.93
C ASP A 212 -1.24 15.55 -7.45
N ALA A 213 -0.21 15.26 -6.66
CA ALA A 213 -0.37 14.93 -5.25
C ALA A 213 -0.95 16.10 -4.43
N VAL A 214 -0.70 17.34 -4.82
CA VAL A 214 -1.16 18.54 -4.09
C VAL A 214 -2.66 18.71 -4.29
N HIS A 215 -3.13 18.77 -5.53
CA HIS A 215 -4.52 19.01 -5.89
C HIS A 215 -5.42 17.82 -5.53
N ILE A 216 -4.95 16.58 -5.69
CA ILE A 216 -5.65 15.39 -5.19
C ILE A 216 -5.73 15.46 -3.66
N GLY A 217 -4.64 15.84 -3.00
CA GLY A 217 -4.60 16.09 -1.56
C GLY A 217 -5.61 17.15 -1.13
N ASP A 218 -5.73 18.27 -1.84
CA ASP A 218 -6.69 19.33 -1.53
C ASP A 218 -8.12 18.80 -1.47
N ALA A 219 -8.55 18.02 -2.47
CA ALA A 219 -9.86 17.38 -2.44
C ALA A 219 -10.06 16.49 -1.20
N ILE A 220 -9.04 15.68 -0.86
CA ILE A 220 -9.09 14.74 0.26
C ILE A 220 -9.18 15.47 1.61
N PHE A 221 -8.32 16.47 1.84
CA PHE A 221 -8.17 17.12 3.14
C PHE A 221 -9.22 18.21 3.41
N GLU A 222 -9.81 18.79 2.36
CA GLU A 222 -10.94 19.74 2.48
C GLU A 222 -12.30 19.04 2.66
N SER A 223 -12.42 17.76 2.34
CA SER A 223 -13.70 17.05 2.35
C SER A 223 -14.07 16.47 3.71
N ASP A 224 -15.23 16.81 4.27
CA ASP A 224 -15.79 16.17 5.49
C ASP A 224 -16.25 14.72 5.28
N VAL A 225 -16.33 14.28 4.02
CA VAL A 225 -16.71 12.91 3.65
C VAL A 225 -15.57 11.93 3.96
N VAL A 226 -14.33 12.35 3.70
CA VAL A 226 -13.15 11.54 4.03
C VAL A 226 -12.88 11.67 5.53
N ARG A 227 -13.14 10.59 6.28
CA ARG A 227 -13.05 10.59 7.75
C ARG A 227 -11.76 9.99 8.28
N LYS A 228 -10.99 9.32 7.42
CA LYS A 228 -9.68 8.77 7.75
C LYS A 228 -8.73 8.96 6.58
N PHE A 229 -7.49 9.31 6.88
CA PHE A 229 -6.41 9.10 5.92
C PHE A 229 -5.33 8.18 6.49
N THR A 230 -4.65 7.47 5.61
CA THR A 230 -3.46 6.70 5.92
C THR A 230 -2.37 7.00 4.91
N PHE A 231 -1.18 7.30 5.41
CA PHE A 231 -0.04 7.68 4.60
C PHE A 231 1.16 6.83 4.97
N THR A 232 1.91 6.42 3.96
CA THR A 232 3.28 5.92 4.14
C THR A 232 4.20 6.75 3.27
N GLY A 233 5.30 7.26 3.83
CA GLY A 233 6.25 8.08 3.09
C GLY A 233 7.15 8.89 4.01
N SER A 234 7.61 10.05 3.55
CA SER A 234 8.59 10.84 4.29
C SER A 234 7.97 11.53 5.52
N THR A 235 8.76 11.66 6.59
CA THR A 235 8.34 12.35 7.82
C THR A 235 7.91 13.80 7.59
N PRO A 236 8.58 14.62 6.76
CA PRO A 236 8.13 15.99 6.47
C PRO A 236 6.74 16.04 5.83
N VAL A 237 6.48 15.18 4.84
CA VAL A 237 5.15 15.09 4.20
C VAL A 237 4.12 14.61 5.21
N GLY A 238 4.42 13.60 6.02
CA GLY A 238 3.52 13.11 7.08
C GLY A 238 3.08 14.20 8.06
N LYS A 239 4.02 15.06 8.50
CA LYS A 239 3.71 16.21 9.37
C LYS A 239 2.77 17.21 8.68
N MET A 240 3.09 17.58 7.43
CA MET A 240 2.25 18.48 6.63
C MET A 240 0.83 17.90 6.43
N LEU A 241 0.70 16.61 6.13
CA LEU A 241 -0.62 15.96 5.98
C LEU A 241 -1.39 15.92 7.31
N LEU A 242 -0.70 15.70 8.44
CA LEU A 242 -1.31 15.72 9.77
C LEU A 242 -1.88 17.11 10.10
N GLU A 243 -1.12 18.18 9.85
CA GLU A 243 -1.58 19.56 10.03
C GLU A 243 -2.82 19.85 9.20
N ARG A 244 -2.82 19.44 7.92
CA ARG A 244 -3.98 19.60 7.03
C ARG A 244 -5.21 18.82 7.52
N SER A 245 -5.01 17.65 8.11
CA SER A 245 -6.09 16.80 8.62
C SER A 245 -6.82 17.38 9.83
N ALA A 246 -6.15 18.25 10.59
CA ALA A 246 -6.72 18.86 11.79
C ALA A 246 -7.95 19.72 11.49
N LYS A 247 -8.04 20.31 10.28
CA LYS A 247 -9.17 21.14 9.85
C LYS A 247 -10.52 20.43 9.89
N THR A 248 -10.53 19.11 9.74
CA THR A 248 -11.73 18.26 9.72
C THR A 248 -11.65 17.10 10.70
N LEU A 249 -10.69 17.14 11.64
CA LEU A 249 -10.44 16.15 12.68
C LEU A 249 -10.42 14.69 12.17
N LYS A 250 -9.82 14.46 11.00
CA LYS A 250 -9.76 13.11 10.40
C LYS A 250 -8.94 12.17 11.30
N LYS A 251 -9.33 10.89 11.34
CA LYS A 251 -8.49 9.85 11.95
C LYS A 251 -7.25 9.60 11.08
N VAL A 252 -6.08 9.47 11.71
CA VAL A 252 -4.80 9.43 11.00
C VAL A 252 -4.05 8.13 11.27
N SER A 253 -3.37 7.60 10.27
CA SER A 253 -2.32 6.58 10.43
C SER A 253 -1.11 6.96 9.57
N LEU A 254 0.06 7.10 10.19
CA LEU A 254 1.30 7.49 9.52
C LEU A 254 2.38 6.43 9.74
N GLU A 255 2.97 5.98 8.63
CA GLU A 255 4.18 5.14 8.61
C GLU A 255 5.28 5.98 7.95
N LEU A 256 6.26 6.44 8.72
CA LEU A 256 7.19 7.50 8.29
C LEU A 256 8.64 6.99 8.21
N GLY A 257 9.60 7.92 8.20
CA GLY A 257 11.02 7.59 8.15
C GLY A 257 11.52 6.86 9.40
N GLY A 258 12.36 5.85 9.19
CA GLY A 258 13.10 5.13 10.23
C GLY A 258 14.60 5.45 10.20
N ASN A 259 15.33 4.98 11.22
CA ASN A 259 16.79 5.00 11.28
C ASN A 259 17.28 3.75 12.03
N ALA A 260 16.97 2.58 11.45
CA ALA A 260 17.06 1.29 12.12
C ALA A 260 18.51 0.92 12.48
N PRO A 261 18.82 0.72 13.78
CA PRO A 261 20.08 0.13 14.20
C PRO A 261 20.03 -1.40 14.05
N PHE A 262 21.13 -2.00 13.57
CA PHE A 262 21.38 -3.44 13.60
C PHE A 262 22.55 -3.68 14.54
N ILE A 263 22.29 -4.36 15.65
CA ILE A 263 23.23 -4.48 16.77
C ILE A 263 23.78 -5.90 16.82
N VAL A 264 25.11 -6.04 16.82
CA VAL A 264 25.80 -7.33 16.86
C VAL A 264 26.73 -7.34 18.07
N PHE A 265 26.45 -8.20 19.04
CA PHE A 265 27.28 -8.43 20.22
C PHE A 265 28.33 -9.52 19.97
N ASP A 266 29.33 -9.60 20.84
CA ASP A 266 30.46 -10.55 20.73
C ASP A 266 30.02 -12.02 20.76
N ASP A 267 28.87 -12.30 21.39
CA ASP A 267 28.26 -13.63 21.52
C ASP A 267 27.26 -13.96 20.40
N ALA A 268 27.10 -13.08 19.41
CA ALA A 268 26.24 -13.34 18.27
C ALA A 268 26.76 -14.51 17.42
N ASP A 269 25.83 -15.32 16.92
CA ASP A 269 26.11 -16.20 15.80
C ASP A 269 26.45 -15.33 14.57
N LEU A 270 27.73 -15.34 14.19
CA LEU A 270 28.26 -14.49 13.13
C LEU A 270 27.58 -14.78 11.79
N ASP A 271 27.42 -16.04 11.42
CA ASP A 271 26.86 -16.40 10.12
C ASP A 271 25.39 -15.98 10.04
N ALA A 272 24.62 -16.24 11.10
CA ALA A 272 23.23 -15.78 11.18
C ALA A 272 23.12 -14.25 11.16
N ALA A 273 24.02 -13.53 11.84
CA ALA A 273 24.06 -12.07 11.84
C ALA A 273 24.38 -11.51 10.44
N ILE A 274 25.26 -12.17 9.67
CA ILE A 274 25.59 -11.76 8.30
C ILE A 274 24.41 -11.99 7.36
N GLU A 275 23.76 -13.15 7.39
CA GLU A 275 22.58 -13.41 6.56
C GLU A 275 21.44 -12.42 6.89
N GLY A 276 21.20 -12.16 8.18
CA GLY A 276 20.25 -11.14 8.62
C GLY A 276 20.63 -9.74 8.14
N ALA A 277 21.91 -9.37 8.22
CA ALA A 277 22.41 -8.08 7.75
C ALA A 277 22.21 -7.91 6.24
N LEU A 278 22.47 -8.94 5.44
CA LEU A 278 22.32 -8.89 3.99
C LEU A 278 20.86 -8.62 3.60
N ILE A 279 19.93 -9.40 4.16
CA ILE A 279 18.49 -9.25 3.91
C ILE A 279 18.01 -7.88 4.40
N ALA A 280 18.36 -7.49 5.61
CA ALA A 280 17.83 -6.27 6.23
C ALA A 280 18.45 -4.99 5.63
N LYS A 281 19.64 -5.05 5.03
CA LYS A 281 20.30 -3.87 4.44
C LYS A 281 20.09 -3.74 2.93
N PHE A 282 20.11 -4.84 2.18
CA PHE A 282 20.24 -4.78 0.72
C PHE A 282 18.98 -5.20 -0.04
N ARG A 283 17.99 -5.83 0.62
CA ARG A 283 16.67 -6.07 0.02
C ARG A 283 16.11 -4.76 -0.54
N ASN A 284 15.53 -4.81 -1.74
CA ASN A 284 15.02 -3.65 -2.47
C ASN A 284 16.09 -2.54 -2.66
N ALA A 285 17.36 -2.93 -2.82
CA ALA A 285 18.52 -2.05 -2.85
C ALA A 285 18.63 -1.12 -1.62
N GLY A 286 18.14 -1.57 -0.46
CA GLY A 286 18.13 -0.77 0.78
C GLY A 286 17.01 0.27 0.84
N GLN A 287 16.11 0.31 -0.14
CA GLN A 287 15.05 1.31 -0.26
C GLN A 287 13.79 0.89 0.49
N THR A 288 13.93 0.48 1.76
CA THR A 288 12.80 0.11 2.62
C THR A 288 12.80 0.95 3.89
N CYS A 289 11.63 1.24 4.44
CA CYS A 289 11.51 2.03 5.67
C CYS A 289 12.10 1.31 6.90
N VAL A 290 12.22 -0.02 6.84
CA VAL A 290 12.76 -0.87 7.90
C VAL A 290 14.21 -1.29 7.62
N CYS A 291 14.82 -0.83 6.52
CA CYS A 291 16.18 -1.21 6.20
C CYS A 291 17.16 -0.70 7.25
N VAL A 292 18.18 -1.51 7.50
CA VAL A 292 19.27 -1.14 8.41
C VAL A 292 19.93 0.13 7.90
N ASN A 293 20.00 1.13 8.77
CA ASN A 293 20.69 2.38 8.47
C ASN A 293 22.03 2.50 9.21
N ARG A 294 22.15 1.85 10.36
CA ARG A 294 23.36 1.88 11.20
C ARG A 294 23.69 0.48 11.70
N PHE A 295 24.87 -0.02 11.38
CA PHE A 295 25.44 -1.22 12.01
C PHE A 295 26.18 -0.80 13.27
N LEU A 296 25.85 -1.41 14.41
CA LEU A 296 26.50 -1.22 15.70
C LEU A 296 27.08 -2.57 16.12
N VAL A 297 28.38 -2.75 15.94
CA VAL A 297 29.05 -4.03 16.13
C VAL A 297 30.04 -3.91 17.29
N GLN A 298 29.97 -4.86 18.23
CA GLN A 298 30.84 -4.88 19.40
C GLN A 298 32.30 -5.12 19.01
N ALA A 299 33.23 -4.51 19.75
CA ALA A 299 34.63 -4.44 19.39
C ALA A 299 35.32 -5.80 19.23
N GLY A 300 34.90 -6.83 19.98
CA GLY A 300 35.51 -8.17 19.92
C GLY A 300 35.19 -8.95 18.65
N ILE A 301 34.06 -8.66 18.00
CA ILE A 301 33.61 -9.32 16.76
C ILE A 301 33.71 -8.42 15.51
N TYR A 302 34.00 -7.13 15.67
CA TYR A 302 33.98 -6.10 14.62
C TYR A 302 34.71 -6.52 13.32
N GLU A 303 35.99 -6.87 13.42
CA GLU A 303 36.81 -7.20 12.24
C GLU A 303 36.28 -8.44 11.51
N LYS A 304 35.83 -9.45 12.26
CA LYS A 304 35.25 -10.67 11.68
C LYS A 304 33.94 -10.37 10.95
N PHE A 305 33.09 -9.53 11.54
CA PHE A 305 31.84 -9.11 10.93
C PHE A 305 32.06 -8.34 9.63
N ILE A 306 32.96 -7.35 9.62
CA ILE A 306 33.25 -6.56 8.42
C ILE A 306 33.83 -7.43 7.30
N ALA A 307 34.75 -8.33 7.62
CA ALA A 307 35.33 -9.24 6.64
C ALA A 307 34.28 -10.16 6.00
N ALA A 308 33.45 -10.80 6.83
CA ALA A 308 32.40 -11.71 6.37
C ALA A 308 31.32 -10.98 5.55
N LEU A 309 30.90 -9.79 5.99
CA LEU A 309 29.91 -9.00 5.27
C LEU A 309 30.44 -8.55 3.90
N SER A 310 31.70 -8.08 3.86
CA SER A 310 32.34 -7.63 2.63
C SER A 310 32.45 -8.75 1.59
N GLN A 311 32.82 -9.95 2.03
CA GLN A 311 32.92 -11.12 1.15
C GLN A 311 31.57 -11.46 0.49
N LYS A 312 30.47 -11.35 1.24
CA LYS A 312 29.12 -11.64 0.70
C LYS A 312 28.68 -10.58 -0.30
N ILE A 313 28.93 -9.30 0.00
CA ILE A 313 28.57 -8.17 -0.88
C ILE A 313 29.30 -8.24 -2.22
N GLN A 314 30.56 -8.70 -2.25
CA GLN A 314 31.33 -8.83 -3.49
C GLN A 314 30.70 -9.79 -4.52
N ASN A 315 29.80 -10.69 -4.08
CA ASN A 315 29.11 -11.64 -4.95
C ASN A 315 27.75 -11.11 -5.46
N PHE A 316 27.40 -9.85 -5.19
CA PHE A 316 26.15 -9.28 -5.66
C PHE A 316 26.18 -9.00 -7.16
N ASN A 317 25.14 -9.47 -7.85
CA ASN A 317 24.91 -9.16 -9.25
C ASN A 317 24.02 -7.92 -9.35
N ILE A 318 24.58 -6.82 -9.84
CA ILE A 318 23.82 -5.59 -10.11
C ILE A 318 23.38 -5.62 -11.57
N GLY A 319 22.08 -5.48 -11.81
CA GLY A 319 21.52 -5.59 -13.16
C GLY A 319 20.06 -5.17 -13.24
N ASN A 320 19.47 -5.40 -14.41
CA ASN A 320 18.07 -5.10 -14.68
C ASN A 320 17.18 -6.21 -14.12
N GLY A 321 16.33 -5.86 -13.15
CA GLY A 321 15.24 -6.70 -12.65
C GLY A 321 15.69 -8.09 -12.21
#